data_AF-A0A1W9I598-F1
#
_entry.id   AF-A0A1W9I598-F1
#
_cell.length_a   1.000
_cell.length_b   1.000
_cell.length_c   1.000
_cell.angle_alpha   90.00
_cell.angle_beta   90.00
_cell.angle_gamma   90.00
#
_symmetry.space_group_name_H-M   'P 1'
#
loop_
_entity.id
_entity.type
_entity.pdbx_description
1 polymer ?
#
loop_
_entity_poly.entity_id
_entity_poly.type
_entity_poly.pdbx_seq_one_letter_code
_entity_poly.pdbx_strand_id
1 'polypeptide(L)'
;MTDELSSQSEGVREVPKRALDTYARLWQLETWLRRMVYVELRALRGDAWSRGLKKSTSFEADKRLKHMPTPEMNALSYAQLSELTQLIGDNWKCFESYLPPQDLWDAKLKEIKQIRHRIAHFRRGHHDDFPRLIQFMRDIDLGFWTFCTSFNNAQAVLPQDRDSITTHFLPRDPLPWVEIEEKKWAQVGFVNKSLVLGMSVQVGRRLWAERVDDSAGKPGHFYDFTLSAMDGRLFEYSALLERTQHIHQHVIYICLSSSENSLRVTLPALLGAPKIIEIMELVVEIAEQEVSRSRSPIALLPEALADEWPEYVLGPSNPLTFLDPGMKCSFFDV
;
A
#
# COMPACT_ATOMS: atom_id res chain seq x y z
N MET A 1 -20.69 -32.92 -5.57
CA MET A 1 -21.31 -32.70 -4.26
C MET A 1 -20.35 -31.78 -3.53
N THR A 2 -20.70 -30.51 -3.51
CA THR A 2 -19.89 -29.36 -3.16
C THR A 2 -19.75 -29.23 -1.64
N ASP A 3 -18.52 -29.26 -1.14
CA ASP A 3 -18.19 -28.88 0.23
C ASP A 3 -18.27 -27.35 0.35
N GLU A 4 -19.40 -26.88 0.86
CA GLU A 4 -19.54 -25.55 1.43
C GLU A 4 -18.79 -25.50 2.77
N LEU A 5 -17.52 -25.10 2.74
CA LEU A 5 -16.84 -24.58 3.92
C LEU A 5 -17.42 -23.21 4.26
N SER A 6 -18.63 -23.19 4.83
CA SER A 6 -19.15 -22.02 5.52
C SER A 6 -18.24 -21.78 6.73
N SER A 7 -17.51 -20.66 6.74
CA SER A 7 -16.74 -20.21 7.89
C SER A 7 -17.71 -19.86 9.03
N GLN A 8 -18.06 -20.83 9.87
CA GLN A 8 -18.74 -20.54 11.12
C GLN A 8 -17.73 -19.85 12.03
N SER A 9 -17.86 -18.52 12.18
CA SER A 9 -17.16 -17.78 13.22
C SER A 9 -17.49 -18.43 14.57
N GLU A 10 -16.49 -18.95 15.28
CA GLU A 10 -16.66 -19.42 16.65
C GLU A 10 -17.28 -18.27 17.47
N GLY A 11 -18.53 -18.46 17.91
CA GLY A 11 -19.26 -17.42 18.63
C GLY A 11 -18.57 -17.13 19.97
N VAL A 12 -18.19 -15.87 20.20
CA VAL A 12 -17.71 -15.43 21.52
C VAL A 12 -18.90 -15.39 22.47
N ARG A 13 -18.92 -16.29 23.47
CA ARG A 13 -20.10 -16.62 24.31
C ARG A 13 -20.73 -15.43 25.06
N GLU A 14 -20.06 -14.28 25.13
CA GLU A 14 -20.49 -13.10 25.90
C GLU A 14 -20.71 -11.84 25.04
N VAL A 15 -20.38 -11.90 23.75
CA VAL A 15 -20.52 -10.74 22.86
C VAL A 15 -21.61 -11.02 21.83
N PRO A 16 -22.66 -10.20 21.74
CA PRO A 16 -23.67 -10.36 20.70
C PRO A 16 -23.02 -10.37 19.32
N LYS A 17 -23.35 -11.36 18.47
CA LYS A 17 -22.79 -11.51 17.12
C LYS A 17 -22.76 -10.18 16.35
N ARG A 18 -23.86 -9.44 16.42
CA ARG A 18 -23.99 -8.13 15.77
C ARG A 18 -22.97 -7.10 16.23
N ALA A 19 -22.60 -7.10 17.51
CA ALA A 19 -21.56 -6.22 18.03
C ALA A 19 -20.18 -6.62 17.49
N LEU A 20 -19.90 -7.93 17.36
CA LEU A 20 -18.69 -8.44 16.70
C LEU A 20 -18.65 -8.03 15.22
N ASP A 21 -19.75 -8.23 14.49
CA ASP A 21 -19.84 -7.86 13.06
C ASP A 21 -19.62 -6.35 12.86
N THR A 22 -20.22 -5.53 13.75
CA THR A 22 -20.04 -4.07 13.72
C THR A 22 -18.60 -3.69 14.03
N TYR A 23 -17.99 -4.32 15.04
CA TYR A 23 -16.59 -4.09 15.40
C TYR A 23 -15.66 -4.46 14.24
N ALA A 24 -15.85 -5.63 13.63
CA ALA A 24 -15.03 -6.10 12.51
C ALA A 24 -15.09 -5.15 11.30
N ARG A 25 -16.29 -4.67 10.94
CA ARG A 25 -16.47 -3.71 9.84
C ARG A 25 -15.91 -2.32 10.16
N LEU A 26 -16.02 -1.86 11.42
CA LEU A 26 -15.34 -0.63 11.86
C LEU A 26 -13.82 -0.77 11.79
N TRP A 27 -13.29 -1.90 12.23
CA TRP A 27 -11.85 -2.20 12.15
C TRP A 27 -11.36 -2.20 10.70
N GLN A 28 -12.09 -2.86 9.80
CA GLN A 28 -11.82 -2.85 8.37
C GLN A 28 -11.79 -1.42 7.81
N LEU A 29 -12.82 -0.63 8.11
CA LEU A 29 -12.90 0.77 7.68
C LEU A 29 -11.71 1.60 8.21
N GLU A 30 -11.42 1.53 9.51
CA GLU A 30 -10.32 2.30 10.12
C GLU A 30 -8.97 1.90 9.53
N THR A 31 -8.74 0.60 9.30
CA THR A 31 -7.50 0.08 8.68
C THR A 31 -7.31 0.64 7.28
N TRP A 32 -8.37 0.65 6.48
CA TRP A 32 -8.31 1.19 5.12
C TRP A 32 -8.18 2.71 5.09
N LEU A 33 -8.83 3.42 6.00
CA LEU A 33 -8.62 4.87 6.15
C LEU A 33 -7.17 5.20 6.53
N ARG A 34 -6.54 4.42 7.44
CA ARG A 34 -5.12 4.58 7.77
C ARG A 34 -4.24 4.44 6.53
N ARG A 35 -4.48 3.41 5.71
CA ARG A 35 -3.73 3.17 4.48
C ARG A 35 -3.92 4.28 3.45
N MET A 36 -5.14 4.74 3.25
CA MET A 36 -5.43 5.86 2.35
C MET A 36 -4.71 7.13 2.82
N VAL A 37 -4.81 7.48 4.10
CA VAL A 37 -4.09 8.64 4.67
C VAL A 37 -2.59 8.48 4.52
N TYR A 38 -2.04 7.30 4.80
CA TYR A 38 -0.61 7.02 4.66
C TYR A 38 -0.12 7.27 3.24
N VAL A 39 -0.74 6.63 2.23
CA VAL A 39 -0.32 6.75 0.82
C VAL A 39 -0.45 8.18 0.33
N GLU A 40 -1.56 8.86 0.60
CA GLU A 40 -1.78 10.21 0.10
C GLU A 40 -0.83 11.22 0.76
N LEU A 41 -0.57 11.12 2.06
CA LEU A 41 0.38 12.00 2.74
C LEU A 41 1.84 11.69 2.36
N ARG A 42 2.18 10.42 2.12
CA ARG A 42 3.49 10.00 1.57
C ARG A 42 3.72 10.60 0.20
N ALA A 43 2.74 10.51 -0.69
CA ALA A 43 2.83 11.11 -2.02
C ALA A 43 2.91 12.65 -1.94
N LEU A 44 2.22 13.28 -0.99
CA LEU A 44 2.22 14.74 -0.82
C LEU A 44 3.53 15.28 -0.22
N ARG A 45 4.11 14.58 0.76
CA ARG A 45 5.16 15.15 1.64
C ARG A 45 6.42 14.28 1.77
N GLY A 46 6.50 13.13 1.09
CA GLY A 46 7.66 12.25 1.12
C GLY A 46 7.98 11.77 2.54
N ASP A 47 9.23 11.95 2.99
CA ASP A 47 9.64 11.59 4.36
C ASP A 47 8.96 12.44 5.45
N ALA A 48 8.48 13.63 5.10
CA ALA A 48 7.78 14.51 6.03
C ALA A 48 6.28 14.23 6.16
N TRP A 49 5.80 13.08 5.66
CA TRP A 49 4.39 12.69 5.65
C TRP A 49 3.73 12.67 7.03
N SER A 50 4.47 12.26 8.06
CA SER A 50 3.98 12.17 9.44
C SER A 50 3.86 13.53 10.13
N ARG A 51 4.27 14.62 9.47
CA ARG A 51 4.15 15.99 10.01
C ARG A 51 2.67 16.31 10.23
N GLY A 52 2.28 16.49 11.49
CA GLY A 52 0.89 16.77 11.89
C GLY A 52 0.19 15.61 12.61
N LEU A 53 0.78 14.42 12.62
CA LEU A 53 0.39 13.37 13.55
C LEU A 53 0.81 13.74 14.96
N LYS A 54 -0.09 13.55 15.93
CA LYS A 54 0.27 13.72 17.33
C LYS A 54 1.19 12.57 17.71
N LYS A 55 2.34 12.89 18.31
CA LYS A 55 3.17 11.87 18.93
C LYS A 55 2.38 11.27 20.10
N SER A 56 1.87 10.05 19.94
CA SER A 56 1.27 9.33 21.05
C SER A 56 2.34 8.97 22.06
N THR A 57 2.13 9.30 23.33
CA THR A 57 2.99 8.84 24.43
C THR A 57 2.95 7.32 24.61
N SER A 58 1.92 6.64 24.08
CA SER A 58 1.82 5.17 24.08
C SER A 58 2.86 4.51 23.19
N PHE A 59 3.27 5.15 22.09
CA PHE A 59 4.23 4.62 21.13
C PHE A 59 5.57 4.24 21.78
N GLU A 60 6.14 5.16 22.56
CA GLU A 60 7.42 4.95 23.25
C GLU A 60 7.29 4.00 24.46
N ALA A 61 6.08 3.83 24.99
CA ALA A 61 5.79 2.90 26.08
C ALA A 61 5.63 1.47 25.54
N ASP A 62 4.94 1.32 24.41
CA ASP A 62 4.62 0.04 23.77
C ASP A 62 5.84 -0.59 23.10
N LYS A 63 6.78 0.20 22.58
CA LYS A 63 8.09 -0.32 22.14
C LYS A 63 8.88 -1.03 23.24
N ARG A 64 8.56 -0.77 24.52
CA ARG A 64 9.20 -1.44 25.67
C ARG A 64 8.50 -2.75 26.04
N LEU A 65 7.32 -3.03 25.47
CA LEU A 65 6.54 -4.21 25.76
C LEU A 65 6.99 -5.38 24.87
N LYS A 66 7.82 -6.25 25.45
CA LYS A 66 8.41 -7.44 24.79
C LYS A 66 7.40 -8.49 24.28
N HIS A 67 6.12 -8.37 24.64
CA HIS A 67 5.08 -9.36 24.31
C HIS A 67 4.26 -8.99 23.07
N MET A 68 4.45 -7.79 22.50
CA MET A 68 3.81 -7.44 21.23
C MET A 68 4.57 -8.10 20.08
N PRO A 69 3.92 -8.94 19.26
CA PRO A 69 4.58 -9.67 18.18
C PRO A 69 5.12 -8.74 17.08
N THR A 70 4.42 -7.64 16.83
CA THR A 70 4.84 -6.57 15.92
C THR A 70 4.82 -5.25 16.68
N PRO A 71 5.97 -4.78 17.20
CA PRO A 71 6.02 -3.44 17.77
C PRO A 71 5.74 -2.44 16.64
N GLU A 72 4.56 -1.83 16.63
CA GLU A 72 4.19 -0.83 15.64
C GLU A 72 5.19 0.35 15.72
N MET A 73 5.85 0.64 14.59
CA MET A 73 6.93 1.62 14.44
C MET A 73 6.44 2.94 13.82
N ASN A 74 5.17 3.03 13.46
CA ASN A 74 4.55 4.18 12.81
C ASN A 74 3.48 4.84 13.69
N ALA A 75 3.52 6.18 13.76
CA ALA A 75 2.53 7.00 14.47
C ALA A 75 1.09 6.81 13.96
N LEU A 76 0.89 6.43 12.68
CA LEU A 76 -0.46 6.19 12.14
C LEU A 76 -1.15 4.97 12.73
N SER A 77 -0.39 3.96 13.15
CA SER A 77 -0.96 2.73 13.71
C SER A 77 -1.71 3.01 15.01
N TYR A 78 -1.27 4.04 15.74
CA TYR A 78 -1.92 4.57 16.96
C TYR A 78 -2.99 5.64 16.69
N ALA A 79 -3.14 6.11 15.45
CA ALA A 79 -4.08 7.17 15.13
C ALA A 79 -5.52 6.67 15.31
N GLN A 80 -6.28 7.39 16.14
CA GLN A 80 -7.71 7.12 16.34
C GLN A 80 -8.52 7.63 15.15
N LEU A 81 -9.73 7.09 14.96
CA LEU A 81 -10.64 7.54 13.90
C LEU A 81 -10.83 9.07 13.89
N SER A 82 -10.90 9.73 15.04
CA SER A 82 -10.97 11.19 15.13
C SER A 82 -9.78 11.89 14.48
N GLU A 83 -8.57 11.42 14.75
CA GLU A 83 -7.32 11.96 14.17
C GLU A 83 -7.25 11.69 12.66
N LEU A 84 -7.61 10.48 12.21
CA LEU A 84 -7.69 10.17 10.77
C LEU A 84 -8.65 11.10 10.04
N THR A 85 -9.83 11.34 10.60
CA THR A 85 -10.82 12.24 9.99
C THR A 85 -10.35 13.69 9.99
N GLN A 86 -9.58 14.12 10.99
CA GLN A 86 -9.00 15.45 11.03
C GLN A 86 -7.94 15.61 9.92
N LEU A 87 -7.05 14.62 9.76
CA LEU A 87 -6.03 14.64 8.70
C LEU A 87 -6.65 14.66 7.30
N ILE A 88 -7.73 13.90 7.10
CA ILE A 88 -8.50 13.93 5.85
C ILE A 88 -9.08 15.32 5.61
N GLY A 89 -9.72 15.92 6.61
CA GLY A 89 -10.28 17.28 6.51
C GLY A 89 -9.22 18.34 6.23
N ASP A 90 -8.09 18.31 6.93
CA ASP A 90 -6.97 19.25 6.78
C ASP A 90 -6.28 19.14 5.42
N ASN A 91 -6.41 18.00 4.74
CA ASN A 91 -5.80 17.72 3.43
C ASN A 91 -6.86 17.30 2.41
N TRP A 92 -8.07 17.88 2.47
CA TRP A 92 -9.23 17.43 1.69
C TRP A 92 -8.97 17.26 0.19
N LYS A 93 -8.17 18.15 -0.41
CA LYS A 93 -7.77 18.06 -1.82
C LYS A 93 -7.17 16.70 -2.20
N CYS A 94 -6.49 16.03 -1.28
CA CYS A 94 -5.92 14.71 -1.52
C CYS A 94 -6.96 13.59 -1.57
N PHE A 95 -8.15 13.81 -1.00
CA PHE A 95 -9.16 12.77 -0.77
C PHE A 95 -10.47 13.01 -1.53
N GLU A 96 -10.72 14.22 -2.03
CA GLU A 96 -11.97 14.59 -2.71
C GLU A 96 -12.26 13.79 -3.99
N SER A 97 -11.23 13.17 -4.58
CA SER A 97 -11.38 12.27 -5.73
C SER A 97 -11.88 10.86 -5.36
N TYR A 98 -11.83 10.50 -4.07
CA TYR A 98 -12.20 9.16 -3.58
C TYR A 98 -13.41 9.19 -2.65
N LEU A 99 -13.58 10.28 -1.90
CA LEU A 99 -14.61 10.37 -0.87
C LEU A 99 -15.83 11.17 -1.36
N PRO A 100 -17.01 10.99 -0.75
CA PRO A 100 -18.17 11.85 -0.98
C PRO A 100 -17.84 13.33 -0.74
N PRO A 101 -18.65 14.27 -1.25
CA PRO A 101 -18.53 15.70 -0.93
C PRO A 101 -18.33 15.94 0.57
N GLN A 102 -17.47 16.91 0.92
CA GLN A 102 -16.96 17.07 2.29
C GLN A 102 -18.07 17.24 3.34
N ASP A 103 -19.13 17.96 3.01
CA ASP A 103 -20.29 18.17 3.85
C ASP A 103 -21.04 16.85 4.14
N LEU A 104 -21.25 16.03 3.11
CA LEU A 104 -21.87 14.71 3.24
C LEU A 104 -20.95 13.74 3.99
N TRP A 105 -19.66 13.78 3.71
CA TRP A 105 -18.64 12.99 4.39
C TRP A 105 -18.63 13.29 5.90
N ASP A 106 -18.57 14.57 6.28
CA ASP A 106 -18.57 15.01 7.67
C ASP A 106 -19.87 14.64 8.39
N ALA A 107 -21.01 14.77 7.72
CA ALA A 107 -22.31 14.39 8.27
C ALA A 107 -22.37 12.88 8.56
N LYS A 108 -22.00 12.04 7.58
CA LYS A 108 -22.02 10.57 7.75
C LYS A 108 -20.98 10.09 8.77
N LEU A 109 -19.79 10.69 8.78
CA LEU A 109 -18.76 10.34 9.77
C LEU A 109 -19.18 10.64 11.20
N LYS A 110 -19.95 11.71 11.46
CA LYS A 110 -20.47 11.98 12.81
C LYS A 110 -21.30 10.81 13.30
N GLU A 111 -22.11 10.20 12.44
CA GLU A 111 -22.87 9.01 12.76
C GLU A 111 -21.98 7.78 13.01
N ILE A 112 -21.00 7.53 12.13
CA ILE A 112 -20.04 6.42 12.30
C ILE A 112 -19.23 6.55 13.59
N LYS A 113 -18.81 7.76 13.97
CA LYS A 113 -18.12 8.03 15.24
C LYS A 113 -18.99 7.65 16.44
N GLN A 114 -20.29 7.90 16.39
CA GLN A 114 -21.21 7.51 17.46
C GLN A 114 -21.38 5.99 17.55
N ILE A 115 -21.45 5.29 16.41
CA ILE A 115 -21.48 3.83 16.36
C ILE A 115 -20.19 3.26 16.98
N ARG A 116 -19.03 3.73 16.53
CA ARG A 116 -17.72 3.34 17.06
C ARG A 116 -17.60 3.57 18.56
N HIS A 117 -18.07 4.72 19.05
CA HIS A 117 -18.05 5.03 20.47
C HIS A 117 -18.95 4.08 21.29
N ARG A 118 -20.12 3.68 20.77
CA ARG A 118 -20.97 2.69 21.45
C ARG A 118 -20.29 1.33 21.56
N ILE A 119 -19.72 0.84 20.46
CA ILE A 119 -19.01 -0.44 20.41
C ILE A 119 -17.79 -0.45 21.34
N ALA A 120 -16.98 0.62 21.34
CA ALA A 120 -15.77 0.70 22.14
C ALA A 120 -16.01 0.84 23.66
N HIS A 121 -17.17 1.35 24.09
CA HIS A 121 -17.47 1.62 25.50
C HIS A 121 -18.52 0.69 26.11
N PHE A 122 -18.69 -0.53 25.56
CA PHE A 122 -19.65 -1.53 26.03
C PHE A 122 -21.08 -1.00 26.21
N ARG A 123 -21.46 -0.01 25.39
CA ARG A 123 -22.81 0.56 25.43
C ARG A 123 -23.73 -0.30 24.58
N ARG A 124 -25.01 -0.34 24.94
CA ARG A 124 -26.03 -0.99 24.10
C ARG A 124 -26.06 -0.32 22.72
N GLY A 125 -25.67 -1.05 21.69
CA GLY A 125 -25.76 -0.61 20.29
C GLY A 125 -27.21 -0.39 19.86
N HIS A 126 -27.44 0.54 18.94
CA HIS A 126 -28.73 0.71 18.30
C HIS A 126 -28.97 -0.41 17.29
N HIS A 127 -30.23 -0.78 17.09
CA HIS A 127 -30.62 -1.83 16.13
C HIS A 127 -30.42 -1.42 14.66
N ASP A 128 -29.89 -0.23 14.38
CA ASP A 128 -29.54 0.24 13.03
C ASP A 128 -28.04 0.46 12.85
N ASP A 129 -27.23 0.29 13.90
CA ASP A 129 -25.79 0.63 13.85
C ASP A 129 -25.08 -0.13 12.73
N PHE A 130 -25.29 -1.45 12.69
CA PHE A 130 -24.70 -2.30 11.65
C PHE A 130 -25.18 -1.93 10.22
N PRO A 131 -26.50 -1.88 9.90
CA PRO A 131 -26.97 -1.41 8.59
C PRO A 131 -26.46 -0.05 8.16
N ARG A 132 -26.38 0.93 9.07
CA ARG A 132 -25.87 2.28 8.78
C ARG A 132 -24.39 2.27 8.43
N LEU A 133 -23.59 1.48 9.17
CA LEU A 133 -22.18 1.27 8.85
C LEU A 133 -22.01 0.61 7.48
N ILE A 134 -22.77 -0.44 7.19
CA ILE A 134 -22.71 -1.12 5.89
C ILE A 134 -23.11 -0.18 4.76
N GLN A 135 -24.18 0.61 4.93
CA GLN A 135 -24.59 1.61 3.95
C GLN A 135 -23.49 2.65 3.70
N PHE A 136 -22.85 3.15 4.78
CA PHE A 136 -21.73 4.06 4.64
C PHE A 136 -20.55 3.43 3.89
N MET A 137 -20.21 2.17 4.17
CA MET A 137 -19.15 1.45 3.47
C MET A 137 -19.48 1.26 1.98
N ARG A 138 -20.74 0.96 1.62
CA ARG A 138 -21.20 0.93 0.22
C ARG A 138 -21.03 2.28 -0.47
N ASP A 139 -21.38 3.37 0.22
CA ASP A 139 -21.31 4.71 -0.35
C ASP A 139 -19.87 5.15 -0.68
N ILE A 140 -18.87 4.57 -0.03
CA ILE A 140 -17.44 4.88 -0.24
C ILE A 140 -16.67 3.74 -0.93
N ASP A 141 -17.34 2.64 -1.28
CA ASP A 141 -16.75 1.42 -1.83
C ASP A 141 -15.97 1.70 -3.12
N LEU A 142 -16.62 2.38 -4.07
CA LEU A 142 -16.00 2.82 -5.32
C LEU A 142 -14.81 3.76 -5.09
N GLY A 143 -14.86 4.55 -4.02
CA GLY A 143 -13.78 5.44 -3.62
C GLY A 143 -12.50 4.68 -3.27
N PHE A 144 -12.63 3.62 -2.45
CA PHE A 144 -11.50 2.76 -2.08
C PHE A 144 -11.00 1.91 -3.24
N TRP A 145 -11.90 1.42 -4.10
CA TRP A 145 -11.53 0.79 -5.36
C TRP A 145 -10.69 1.74 -6.23
N THR A 146 -11.15 2.98 -6.42
CA THR A 146 -10.46 4.01 -7.21
C THR A 146 -9.11 4.40 -6.59
N PHE A 147 -9.04 4.47 -5.26
CA PHE A 147 -7.80 4.72 -4.53
C PHE A 147 -6.74 3.66 -4.81
N CYS A 148 -7.12 2.37 -4.77
CA CYS A 148 -6.20 1.25 -5.01
C CYS A 148 -5.83 1.14 -6.49
N THR A 149 -6.80 1.21 -7.40
CA THR A 149 -6.53 1.09 -8.84
C THR A 149 -5.70 2.26 -9.37
N SER A 150 -5.88 3.48 -8.86
CA SER A 150 -5.01 4.61 -9.20
C SER A 150 -3.58 4.45 -8.64
N PHE A 151 -3.39 3.69 -7.56
CA PHE A 151 -2.06 3.33 -7.04
C PHE A 151 -1.35 2.29 -7.90
N ASN A 152 -2.11 1.37 -8.51
CA ASN A 152 -1.57 0.32 -9.37
C ASN A 152 -1.47 0.71 -10.85
N ASN A 153 -1.96 1.89 -11.22
CA ASN A 153 -1.94 2.38 -12.60
C ASN A 153 -0.66 3.19 -12.92
N ALA A 154 0.51 2.66 -12.55
CA ALA A 154 1.78 3.24 -12.94
C ALA A 154 2.03 3.01 -14.44
N GLN A 155 2.68 3.96 -15.10
CA GLN A 155 2.90 3.96 -16.54
C GLN A 155 4.38 4.19 -16.85
N ALA A 156 4.87 3.61 -17.95
CA ALA A 156 6.23 3.87 -18.40
C ALA A 156 6.41 5.35 -18.82
N VAL A 157 7.56 5.93 -18.49
CA VAL A 157 7.93 7.26 -19.01
C VAL A 157 8.44 7.08 -20.43
N LEU A 158 7.79 7.75 -21.38
CA LEU A 158 8.10 7.64 -22.81
C LEU A 158 8.32 9.03 -23.44
N PRO A 159 9.41 9.22 -24.21
CA PRO A 159 10.61 8.37 -24.27
C PRO A 159 11.36 8.30 -22.91
N GLN A 160 12.08 7.19 -22.68
CA GLN A 160 12.70 6.86 -21.40
C GLN A 160 13.87 7.81 -21.02
N ASP A 161 14.43 8.54 -21.98
CA ASP A 161 15.50 9.52 -21.80
C ASP A 161 15.03 10.86 -21.19
N ARG A 162 13.72 11.08 -21.07
CA ARG A 162 13.13 12.28 -20.46
C ARG A 162 13.20 12.31 -18.94
N ASP A 163 13.41 11.16 -18.32
CA ASP A 163 13.43 11.01 -16.87
C ASP A 163 14.76 10.40 -16.45
N SER A 164 15.48 11.10 -15.57
CA SER A 164 16.83 10.70 -15.18
C SER A 164 16.87 9.36 -14.45
N ILE A 165 15.80 9.02 -13.71
CA ILE A 165 15.73 7.77 -12.94
C ILE A 165 15.51 6.60 -13.90
N THR A 166 14.57 6.75 -14.83
CA THR A 166 14.27 5.76 -15.87
C THR A 166 15.50 5.53 -16.75
N THR A 167 16.20 6.61 -17.15
CA THR A 167 17.44 6.53 -17.91
C THR A 167 18.53 5.76 -17.16
N HIS A 168 18.72 6.04 -15.87
CA HIS A 168 19.75 5.40 -15.03
C HIS A 168 19.57 3.88 -14.96
N PHE A 169 18.33 3.43 -14.85
CA PHE A 169 18.00 2.02 -14.68
C PHE A 169 17.68 1.28 -15.98
N LEU A 170 17.63 1.99 -17.11
CA LEU A 170 17.38 1.40 -18.43
C LEU A 170 18.30 0.21 -18.77
N PRO A 171 19.60 0.19 -18.45
CA PRO A 171 20.47 -0.97 -18.72
C PRO A 171 20.07 -2.25 -18.00
N ARG A 172 19.21 -2.16 -16.97
CA ARG A 172 18.70 -3.30 -16.19
C ARG A 172 17.32 -3.77 -16.65
N ASP A 173 16.69 -3.05 -17.58
CA ASP A 173 15.39 -3.43 -18.14
C ASP A 173 15.57 -4.54 -19.19
N PRO A 174 15.05 -5.76 -18.95
CA PRO A 174 15.16 -6.84 -19.93
C PRO A 174 14.26 -6.62 -21.16
N LEU A 175 13.23 -5.78 -21.04
CA LEU A 175 12.23 -5.50 -22.07
C LEU A 175 11.92 -3.98 -22.14
N PRO A 176 12.92 -3.16 -22.50
CA PRO A 176 12.76 -1.71 -22.54
C PRO A 176 11.76 -1.28 -23.62
N TRP A 177 11.23 -0.07 -23.45
CA TRP A 177 10.33 0.52 -24.43
C TRP A 177 11.14 1.18 -25.55
N VAL A 178 10.95 0.70 -26.78
CA VAL A 178 11.62 1.22 -27.97
C VAL A 178 10.59 1.85 -28.90
N GLU A 179 10.92 3.01 -29.48
CA GLU A 179 10.09 3.64 -30.50
C GLU A 179 10.17 2.83 -31.81
N ILE A 180 9.05 2.29 -32.26
CA ILE A 180 8.96 1.46 -33.47
C ILE A 180 8.46 2.25 -34.68
N GLU A 181 7.69 3.31 -34.43
CA GLU A 181 7.21 4.30 -35.39
C GLU A 181 7.07 5.65 -34.66
N GLU A 182 6.93 6.76 -35.39
CA GLU A 182 6.78 8.08 -34.78
C GLU A 182 5.67 8.07 -33.71
N LYS A 183 6.08 8.30 -32.45
CA LYS A 183 5.22 8.32 -31.27
C LYS A 183 4.47 7.01 -31.01
N LYS A 184 5.01 5.88 -31.44
CA LYS A 184 4.54 4.55 -31.08
C LYS A 184 5.67 3.74 -30.48
N TRP A 185 5.45 3.25 -29.27
CA TRP A 185 6.42 2.49 -28.52
C TRP A 185 5.93 1.07 -28.30
N ALA A 186 6.86 0.13 -28.28
CA ALA A 186 6.63 -1.26 -27.91
C ALA A 186 7.76 -1.73 -27.00
N GLN A 187 7.47 -2.69 -26.12
CA GLN A 187 8.51 -3.37 -25.36
C GLN A 187 9.26 -4.32 -26.29
N VAL A 188 10.54 -4.04 -26.52
CA VAL A 188 11.40 -4.81 -27.40
C VAL A 188 12.69 -5.11 -26.66
N GLY A 189 12.98 -6.38 -26.46
CA GLY A 189 14.19 -6.81 -25.80
C GLY A 189 14.38 -8.32 -25.87
N PHE A 190 15.47 -8.78 -25.27
CA PHE A 190 15.71 -10.20 -25.06
C PHE A 190 15.95 -10.43 -23.58
N VAL A 191 15.21 -11.37 -23.02
CA VAL A 191 15.42 -11.82 -21.64
C VAL A 191 16.77 -12.53 -21.56
N ASN A 192 17.80 -11.78 -21.17
CA ASN A 192 19.11 -12.34 -20.94
C ASN A 192 19.07 -13.22 -19.67
N LYS A 193 19.05 -14.54 -19.87
CA LYS A 193 19.05 -15.53 -18.79
C LYS A 193 20.33 -15.51 -17.93
N SER A 194 21.40 -14.86 -18.39
CA SER A 194 22.60 -14.69 -17.57
C SER A 194 22.42 -13.64 -16.46
N LEU A 195 21.44 -12.74 -16.61
CA LEU A 195 21.14 -11.76 -15.57
C LEU A 195 20.59 -12.48 -14.33
N VAL A 196 20.95 -11.96 -13.17
CA VAL A 196 20.40 -12.41 -11.89
C VAL A 196 19.04 -11.75 -11.66
N LEU A 197 18.97 -10.44 -11.92
CA LEU A 197 17.77 -9.63 -11.83
C LEU A 197 17.52 -8.84 -13.12
N GLY A 198 16.26 -8.68 -13.47
CA GLY A 198 15.77 -7.62 -14.36
C GLY A 198 15.01 -6.58 -13.55
N MET A 199 14.95 -5.35 -14.04
CA MET A 199 14.21 -4.28 -13.38
C MET A 199 13.52 -3.38 -14.38
N SER A 200 12.23 -3.09 -14.14
CA SER A 200 11.50 -2.05 -14.87
C SER A 200 11.14 -0.90 -13.94
N VAL A 201 11.05 0.31 -14.52
CA VAL A 201 10.70 1.54 -13.82
C VAL A 201 9.45 2.14 -14.46
N GLN A 202 8.46 2.44 -13.64
CA GLN A 202 7.24 3.13 -14.03
C GLN A 202 6.99 4.31 -13.09
N VAL A 203 6.12 5.22 -13.52
CA VAL A 203 5.71 6.38 -12.73
C VAL A 203 4.20 6.34 -12.52
N GLY A 204 3.80 6.40 -11.26
CA GLY A 204 2.41 6.53 -10.86
C GLY A 204 2.08 7.94 -10.40
N ARG A 205 0.79 8.27 -10.44
CA ARG A 205 0.27 9.60 -10.10
C ARG A 205 -1.03 9.48 -9.31
N ARG A 206 -1.13 10.21 -8.19
CA ARG A 206 -2.38 10.33 -7.40
C ARG A 206 -3.37 11.24 -8.12
N LEU A 207 -4.67 11.02 -7.94
CA LEU A 207 -5.69 11.69 -8.75
C LEU A 207 -5.75 13.22 -8.56
N TRP A 208 -5.37 13.72 -7.38
CA TRP A 208 -5.32 15.15 -7.07
C TRP A 208 -4.07 15.84 -7.64
N ALA A 209 -3.10 15.08 -8.15
CA ALA A 209 -1.83 15.62 -8.61
C ALA A 209 -1.92 16.12 -10.07
N GLU A 210 -1.32 17.28 -10.31
CA GLU A 210 -1.20 17.84 -11.65
C GLU A 210 -0.39 16.91 -12.56
N ARG A 211 -0.69 16.91 -13.86
CA ARG A 211 0.11 16.15 -14.82
C ARG A 211 1.38 16.94 -15.12
N VAL A 212 2.53 16.28 -15.01
CA VAL A 212 3.85 16.86 -15.25
C VAL A 212 4.65 15.97 -16.21
N ASP A 213 5.58 16.57 -16.94
CA ASP A 213 6.47 15.84 -17.84
C ASP A 213 7.63 15.18 -17.07
N ASP A 214 8.12 15.83 -16.01
CA ASP A 214 9.12 15.32 -15.08
C ASP A 214 8.52 15.18 -13.67
N SER A 215 8.50 13.95 -13.16
CA SER A 215 7.88 13.59 -11.89
C SER A 215 8.84 13.72 -10.71
N ALA A 216 10.16 13.75 -10.94
CA ALA A 216 11.14 13.82 -9.87
C ALA A 216 10.95 15.11 -9.05
N GLY A 217 10.90 14.96 -7.72
CA GLY A 217 10.66 16.08 -6.80
C GLY A 217 9.23 16.63 -6.83
N LYS A 218 8.27 15.99 -7.51
CA LYS A 218 6.88 16.47 -7.61
C LYS A 218 5.98 15.79 -6.59
N PRO A 219 5.18 16.56 -5.81
CA PRO A 219 4.14 15.99 -4.97
C PRO A 219 3.11 15.20 -5.79
N GLY A 220 2.56 14.16 -5.17
CA GLY A 220 1.50 13.35 -5.75
C GLY A 220 1.96 12.36 -6.83
N HIS A 221 3.26 12.28 -7.09
CA HIS A 221 3.86 11.29 -7.98
C HIS A 221 4.70 10.29 -7.19
N PHE A 222 4.87 9.10 -7.74
CA PHE A 222 5.73 8.07 -7.17
C PHE A 222 6.37 7.24 -8.28
N TYR A 223 7.55 6.72 -8.01
CA TYR A 223 8.21 5.75 -8.86
C TYR A 223 7.88 4.35 -8.38
N ASP A 224 7.67 3.46 -9.35
CA ASP A 224 7.25 2.10 -9.17
C ASP A 224 8.28 1.19 -9.84
N PHE A 225 9.06 0.52 -9.01
CA PHE A 225 10.14 -0.37 -9.44
C PHE A 225 9.68 -1.80 -9.33
N THR A 226 9.73 -2.55 -10.43
CA THR A 226 9.50 -4.00 -10.40
C THR A 226 10.81 -4.72 -10.66
N LEU A 227 11.34 -5.37 -9.63
CA LEU A 227 12.48 -6.26 -9.74
C LEU A 227 11.96 -7.67 -10.04
N SER A 228 12.55 -8.34 -11.02
CA SER A 228 12.21 -9.70 -11.41
C SER A 228 13.44 -10.59 -11.27
N ALA A 229 13.31 -11.66 -10.49
CA ALA A 229 14.33 -12.69 -10.38
C ALA A 229 14.36 -13.53 -11.66
N MET A 230 15.52 -13.61 -12.29
CA MET A 230 15.68 -14.18 -13.62
C MET A 230 16.16 -15.63 -13.54
N ASP A 231 15.93 -16.40 -14.60
CA ASP A 231 16.39 -17.79 -14.75
C ASP A 231 15.87 -18.73 -13.63
N GLY A 232 14.59 -18.58 -13.27
CA GLY A 232 13.92 -19.43 -12.27
C GLY A 232 14.38 -19.20 -10.84
N ARG A 233 15.06 -18.09 -10.56
CA ARG A 233 15.41 -17.67 -9.21
C ARG A 233 14.19 -17.12 -8.47
N LEU A 234 14.26 -17.18 -7.15
CA LEU A 234 13.28 -16.71 -6.18
C LEU A 234 14.00 -15.80 -5.18
N PHE A 235 13.30 -14.78 -4.70
CA PHE A 235 13.77 -13.88 -3.65
C PHE A 235 13.65 -14.54 -2.27
N GLU A 236 14.71 -14.44 -1.48
CA GLU A 236 14.69 -14.75 -0.05
C GLU A 236 14.17 -13.51 0.70
N TYR A 237 12.84 -13.31 0.69
CA TYR A 237 12.22 -12.07 1.18
C TYR A 237 12.57 -11.72 2.63
N SER A 238 12.67 -12.69 3.56
CA SER A 238 13.01 -12.39 4.96
C SER A 238 14.37 -11.69 5.06
N ALA A 239 15.40 -12.28 4.45
CA ALA A 239 16.74 -11.69 4.45
C ALA A 239 16.79 -10.34 3.73
N LEU A 240 16.07 -10.23 2.61
CA LEU A 240 15.95 -8.97 1.87
C LEU A 240 15.32 -7.87 2.73
N LEU A 241 14.22 -8.15 3.43
CA LEU A 241 13.53 -7.17 4.28
C LEU A 241 14.38 -6.75 5.48
N GLU A 242 15.04 -7.70 6.15
CA GLU A 242 15.96 -7.41 7.25
C GLU A 242 17.11 -6.50 6.81
N ARG A 243 17.75 -6.81 5.68
CA ARG A 243 18.90 -6.04 5.17
C ARG A 243 18.50 -4.67 4.63
N THR A 244 17.26 -4.51 4.15
CA THR A 244 16.73 -3.23 3.65
C THR A 244 16.01 -2.41 4.72
N GLN A 245 15.90 -2.87 5.97
CA GLN A 245 15.10 -2.22 7.01
C GLN A 245 15.39 -0.71 7.18
N HIS A 246 16.65 -0.31 7.04
CA HIS A 246 17.09 1.07 7.23
C HIS A 246 16.59 2.04 6.14
N ILE A 247 16.15 1.55 4.97
CA ILE A 247 15.53 2.38 3.92
C ILE A 247 14.00 2.37 3.94
N HIS A 248 13.35 1.51 4.75
CA HIS A 248 11.89 1.37 4.77
C HIS A 248 11.18 2.68 5.13
N GLN A 249 11.83 3.56 5.89
CA GLN A 249 11.27 4.89 6.18
C GLN A 249 11.09 5.77 4.94
N HIS A 250 11.73 5.47 3.81
CA HIS A 250 11.65 6.24 2.56
C HIS A 250 10.66 5.66 1.56
N VAL A 251 10.30 4.38 1.67
CA VAL A 251 9.36 3.73 0.74
C VAL A 251 7.92 4.09 1.09
N ILE A 252 7.06 4.07 0.07
CA ILE A 252 5.62 3.98 0.30
C ILE A 252 5.34 2.53 0.71
N TYR A 253 5.59 1.57 -0.19
CA TYR A 253 5.45 0.15 0.07
C TYR A 253 6.50 -0.71 -0.66
N ILE A 254 6.83 -1.82 -0.03
CA ILE A 254 7.47 -3.01 -0.62
C ILE A 254 6.37 -4.07 -0.76
N CYS A 255 6.05 -4.46 -1.99
CA CYS A 255 4.99 -5.39 -2.31
C CYS A 255 5.61 -6.75 -2.68
N LEU A 256 5.25 -7.78 -1.92
CA LEU A 256 5.73 -9.13 -2.14
C LEU A 256 4.82 -9.87 -3.14
N SER A 257 5.43 -10.60 -4.06
CA SER A 257 4.69 -11.48 -4.98
C SER A 257 4.48 -12.87 -4.40
N SER A 258 3.34 -13.48 -4.72
CA SER A 258 3.01 -14.87 -4.36
C SER A 258 3.92 -15.90 -5.02
N SER A 259 4.48 -15.58 -6.19
CA SER A 259 5.42 -16.44 -6.91
C SER A 259 6.88 -16.28 -6.46
N GLU A 260 7.15 -15.40 -5.50
CA GLU A 260 8.49 -15.14 -4.93
C GLU A 260 9.56 -14.70 -5.96
N ASN A 261 9.19 -14.51 -7.23
CA ASN A 261 10.10 -14.16 -8.32
C ASN A 261 10.03 -12.68 -8.71
N SER A 262 9.21 -11.88 -8.04
CA SER A 262 9.11 -10.45 -8.29
C SER A 262 8.92 -9.66 -6.99
N LEU A 263 9.60 -8.53 -6.91
CA LEU A 263 9.51 -7.58 -5.80
C LEU A 263 9.15 -6.23 -6.39
N ARG A 264 8.09 -5.61 -5.87
CA ARG A 264 7.71 -4.25 -6.28
C ARG A 264 8.02 -3.27 -5.16
N VAL A 265 8.73 -2.18 -5.47
CA VAL A 265 9.11 -1.14 -4.51
C VAL A 265 8.60 0.19 -5.01
N THR A 266 7.86 0.91 -4.17
CA THR A 266 7.29 2.21 -4.51
C THR A 266 7.91 3.31 -3.67
N LEU A 267 8.36 4.39 -4.32
CA LEU A 267 9.05 5.51 -3.70
C LEU A 267 8.35 6.82 -4.04
N PRO A 268 8.11 7.73 -3.07
CA PRO A 268 7.50 9.01 -3.37
C PRO A 268 8.47 9.85 -4.21
N ALA A 269 7.98 10.40 -5.32
CA ALA A 269 8.83 11.14 -6.25
C ALA A 269 9.43 12.40 -5.60
N LEU A 270 8.80 12.93 -4.55
CA LEU A 270 9.27 14.07 -3.77
C LEU A 270 10.67 13.90 -3.17
N LEU A 271 11.16 12.66 -3.00
CA LEU A 271 12.55 12.40 -2.57
C LEU A 271 13.59 12.96 -3.56
N GLY A 272 13.20 13.15 -4.82
CA GLY A 272 14.08 13.61 -5.89
C GLY A 272 14.93 12.47 -6.47
N ALA A 273 15.40 12.69 -7.70
CA ALA A 273 16.12 11.67 -8.46
C ALA A 273 17.37 11.11 -7.75
N PRO A 274 18.27 11.93 -7.16
CA PRO A 274 19.48 11.40 -6.54
C PRO A 274 19.19 10.42 -5.41
N LYS A 275 18.21 10.73 -4.55
CA LYS A 275 17.88 9.89 -3.40
C LYS A 275 17.17 8.60 -3.80
N ILE A 276 16.29 8.67 -4.80
CA ILE A 276 15.60 7.49 -5.35
C ILE A 276 16.61 6.52 -5.99
N ILE A 277 17.56 7.04 -6.77
CA ILE A 277 18.63 6.24 -7.37
C ILE A 277 19.46 5.56 -6.28
N GLU A 278 19.93 6.31 -5.28
CA GLU A 278 20.71 5.79 -4.15
C GLU A 278 19.98 4.64 -3.44
N ILE A 279 18.69 4.83 -3.12
CA ILE A 279 17.88 3.80 -2.43
C ILE A 279 17.75 2.56 -3.32
N MET A 280 17.41 2.73 -4.60
CA MET A 280 17.14 1.60 -5.47
C MET A 280 18.41 0.85 -5.89
N GLU A 281 19.56 1.50 -6.00
CA GLU A 281 20.85 0.82 -6.19
C GLU A 281 21.14 -0.12 -5.02
N LEU A 282 20.91 0.34 -3.79
CA LEU A 282 21.09 -0.49 -2.60
C LEU A 282 20.09 -1.66 -2.56
N VAL A 283 18.82 -1.41 -2.90
CA VAL A 283 17.82 -2.49 -3.01
C VAL A 283 18.27 -3.52 -4.03
N VAL A 284 18.72 -3.10 -5.21
CA VAL A 284 19.19 -3.99 -6.28
C VAL A 284 20.40 -4.79 -5.83
N GLU A 285 21.40 -4.16 -5.21
CA GLU A 285 22.59 -4.84 -4.70
C GLU A 285 22.23 -5.95 -3.70
N ILE A 286 21.37 -5.62 -2.72
CA ILE A 286 20.91 -6.60 -1.73
C ILE A 286 20.09 -7.68 -2.41
N ALA A 287 19.16 -7.31 -3.29
CA ALA A 287 18.30 -8.24 -4.01
C ALA A 287 19.10 -9.22 -4.89
N GLU A 288 20.22 -8.81 -5.49
CA GLU A 288 21.10 -9.69 -6.27
C GLU A 288 21.78 -10.76 -5.38
N GLN A 289 22.01 -10.44 -4.10
CA GLN A 289 22.58 -11.35 -3.12
C GLN A 289 21.53 -12.27 -2.49
N GLU A 290 20.29 -11.79 -2.37
CA GLU A 290 19.16 -12.49 -1.74
C GLU A 290 18.24 -13.16 -2.76
N VAL A 291 18.81 -13.76 -3.81
CA VAL A 291 18.08 -14.63 -4.74
C VAL A 291 18.72 -16.01 -4.87
N SER A 292 17.87 -17.03 -4.92
CA SER A 292 18.26 -18.44 -4.97
C SER A 292 17.44 -19.20 -6.00
N ARG A 293 17.97 -20.31 -6.53
CA ARG A 293 17.19 -21.23 -7.41
C ARG A 293 16.28 -22.18 -6.63
N SER A 294 16.40 -22.19 -5.31
CA SER A 294 15.61 -23.03 -4.43
C SER A 294 15.10 -22.20 -3.28
N ARG A 295 13.81 -22.30 -3.01
CA ARG A 295 13.17 -21.72 -1.84
C ARG A 295 13.73 -22.36 -0.57
N SER A 296 14.08 -21.55 0.42
CA SER A 296 14.39 -22.06 1.75
C SER A 296 13.20 -22.83 2.34
N PRO A 297 13.40 -24.05 2.89
CA PRO A 297 12.32 -24.87 3.43
C PRO A 297 11.67 -24.25 4.69
N ILE A 298 12.36 -23.31 5.33
CA ILE A 298 11.87 -22.57 6.50
C ILE A 298 11.30 -21.19 6.14
N ALA A 299 11.31 -20.80 4.86
CA ALA A 299 10.79 -19.51 4.44
C ALA A 299 9.27 -19.42 4.71
N LEU A 300 8.88 -18.35 5.41
CA LEU A 300 7.48 -17.99 5.56
C LEU A 300 6.85 -17.73 4.19
N LEU A 301 5.55 -17.97 4.09
CA LEU A 301 4.80 -17.56 2.91
C LEU A 301 4.81 -16.02 2.83
N PRO A 302 4.82 -15.42 1.62
CA PRO A 302 4.87 -13.97 1.46
C PRO A 302 3.79 -13.20 2.24
N GLU A 303 2.59 -13.78 2.39
CA GLU A 303 1.51 -13.17 3.18
C GLU A 303 1.86 -13.11 4.67
N ALA A 304 2.26 -14.24 5.25
CA ALA A 304 2.63 -14.31 6.67
C ALA A 304 3.85 -13.44 7.00
N LEU A 305 4.80 -13.33 6.06
CA LEU A 305 5.94 -12.44 6.22
C LEU A 305 5.53 -10.96 6.17
N ALA A 306 4.61 -10.58 5.29
CA ALA A 306 4.11 -9.21 5.25
C ALA A 306 3.38 -8.80 6.53
N ASP A 307 2.67 -9.74 7.17
CA ASP A 307 2.00 -9.53 8.46
C ASP A 307 2.98 -9.21 9.61
N GLU A 308 4.25 -9.62 9.50
CA GLU A 308 5.31 -9.24 10.45
C GLU A 308 5.80 -7.79 10.25
N TRP A 309 5.54 -7.19 9.08
CA TRP A 309 6.00 -5.86 8.68
C TRP A 309 4.87 -4.97 8.11
N PRO A 310 3.73 -4.81 8.82
CA PRO A 310 2.47 -4.34 8.25
C PRO A 310 2.47 -2.87 7.80
N GLU A 311 3.50 -2.11 8.15
CA GLU A 311 3.60 -0.68 7.89
C GLU A 311 4.12 -0.36 6.49
N TYR A 312 5.13 -1.12 6.05
CA TYR A 312 5.87 -0.84 4.81
C TYR A 312 5.80 -2.02 3.84
N VAL A 313 5.41 -3.21 4.29
CA VAL A 313 5.38 -4.42 3.46
C VAL A 313 3.94 -4.84 3.21
N LEU A 314 3.61 -5.11 1.96
CA LEU A 314 2.30 -5.60 1.55
C LEU A 314 2.40 -7.02 1.01
N GLY A 315 1.54 -7.89 1.52
CA GLY A 315 1.37 -9.24 1.01
C GLY A 315 0.63 -9.28 -0.33
N PRO A 316 0.72 -10.41 -1.05
CA PRO A 316 0.06 -10.59 -2.34
C PRO A 316 -1.48 -10.53 -2.27
N SER A 317 -2.10 -10.74 -1.11
CA SER A 317 -3.56 -10.64 -0.95
C SER A 317 -4.10 -9.20 -0.83
N ASN A 318 -3.21 -8.22 -0.77
CA ASN A 318 -3.57 -6.84 -0.51
C ASN A 318 -4.01 -6.11 -1.80
N PRO A 319 -5.18 -5.45 -1.85
CA PRO A 319 -5.63 -4.73 -3.05
C PRO A 319 -4.63 -3.73 -3.65
N LEU A 320 -3.73 -3.14 -2.84
CA LEU A 320 -2.67 -2.24 -3.32
C LEU A 320 -1.52 -2.97 -4.05
N THR A 321 -1.56 -4.30 -4.17
CA THR A 321 -0.56 -5.09 -4.91
C THR A 321 -1.09 -5.66 -6.22
N PHE A 322 -2.41 -5.87 -6.35
CA PHE A 322 -2.99 -6.54 -7.52
C PHE A 322 -4.19 -5.84 -8.18
N LEU A 323 -4.91 -4.94 -7.49
CA LEU A 323 -6.17 -4.43 -8.00
C LEU A 323 -5.94 -3.41 -9.14
N ASP A 324 -6.36 -3.76 -10.35
CA ASP A 324 -6.19 -2.96 -11.56
C ASP A 324 -7.50 -2.26 -11.98
N PRO A 325 -7.47 -1.09 -12.67
CA PRO A 325 -8.67 -0.43 -13.20
C PRO A 325 -9.61 -1.32 -14.04
N GLY A 326 -9.12 -2.40 -14.65
CA GLY A 326 -9.90 -3.39 -15.37
C GLY A 326 -10.66 -4.37 -14.48
N MET A 327 -10.32 -4.49 -13.20
CA MET A 327 -10.92 -5.42 -12.24
C MET A 327 -12.11 -4.80 -11.52
N LYS A 328 -13.28 -4.76 -12.17
CA LYS A 328 -14.51 -4.26 -11.54
C LYS A 328 -14.98 -5.22 -10.45
N CYS A 329 -14.93 -4.78 -9.19
CA CYS A 329 -15.40 -5.53 -8.02
C CYS A 329 -15.93 -4.57 -6.95
N SER A 330 -16.63 -5.12 -5.95
CA SER A 330 -16.86 -4.40 -4.70
C SER A 330 -15.63 -4.51 -3.82
N PHE A 331 -15.18 -3.41 -3.24
CA PHE A 331 -13.97 -3.36 -2.44
C PHE A 331 -14.15 -3.96 -1.04
N PHE A 332 -15.25 -3.61 -0.37
CA PHE A 332 -15.58 -4.08 0.98
C PHE A 332 -16.45 -5.33 0.99
N ASP A 333 -16.93 -5.79 -0.16
CA ASP A 333 -17.87 -6.92 -0.30
C ASP A 333 -19.12 -6.69 0.59
N VAL A 334 -19.81 -5.57 0.33
CA VAL A 334 -20.91 -5.02 1.15
C VAL A 334 -22.19 -4.78 0.39
#